data_AF-A0A3M2DC70-F1
#
_entry.id   AF-A0A3M2DC70-F1
#
_cell.length_a   1.000
_cell.length_b   1.000
_cell.length_c   1.000
_cell.angle_alpha   90.00
_cell.angle_beta   90.00
_cell.angle_gamma   90.00
#
_symmetry.space_group_name_H-M   'P 1'
#
loop_
_entity.id
_entity.type
_entity.pdbx_description
1 polymer ?
#
loop_
_entity_poly.entity_id
_entity_poly.type
_entity_poly.pdbx_seq_one_letter_code
_entity_poly.pdbx_strand_id
1 'polypeptide(L)'
;MKLTTIATTLCLVAAACAAEDDGSIDEAKLATFRAAIPSKARLSAPAPKASTAAALGDPALYPTTSWPLVEGINGAVGSMIDLLEAIVALPPTVYNSDTDEFVWGPWPSDDGVGYVAAYIRDTHGTEDFRYQYALLRGASNDLATLTPVVWGGATPDPDNDDHGVGVTLWDMEADRAFREANDPNFDPAAGDRGRFAALYGAGDDPDAPENEMAFVVAVFRDWVPADEPAAEPTDLDYFYGRYITAEHTIDFIDYEVDIDVSDPADGIAEAVGVRMAFLDEGTGRAEADAANGSLAANQTVEAVECWDTSLSETYLRFDLIESGSVAQSISDGDLANCGLFQASLDDLDIPSLQDVDADLMAALDDVATNGVTAP
;
A
#
# COMPACT_ATOMS: atom_id res chain seq x y z
N MET A 1 -47.30 -0.93 59.26
CA MET A 1 -47.23 -2.26 58.60
C MET A 1 -45.91 -2.25 57.85
N LYS A 2 -44.77 -2.72 58.37
CA LYS A 2 -44.42 -4.07 58.85
C LYS A 2 -44.90 -5.18 57.92
N LEU A 3 -43.93 -5.78 57.22
CA LEU A 3 -43.70 -7.19 56.88
C LEU A 3 -43.06 -7.26 55.48
N THR A 4 -42.06 -8.08 55.12
CA THR A 4 -41.10 -8.94 55.81
C THR A 4 -40.15 -9.42 54.71
N THR A 5 -38.85 -9.38 54.99
CA THR A 5 -37.76 -9.98 54.22
C THR A 5 -37.92 -11.50 54.10
N ILE A 6 -37.80 -12.05 52.88
CA ILE A 6 -37.44 -13.46 52.69
C ILE A 6 -36.23 -13.49 51.76
N ALA A 7 -35.09 -13.77 52.36
CA ALA A 7 -33.87 -14.18 51.68
C ALA A 7 -34.03 -15.63 51.25
N THR A 8 -33.90 -15.89 49.95
CA THR A 8 -33.72 -17.24 49.42
C THR A 8 -32.29 -17.38 48.95
N THR A 9 -31.46 -17.94 49.81
CA THR A 9 -30.13 -18.46 49.49
C THR A 9 -30.28 -19.59 48.49
N LEU A 10 -29.94 -19.34 47.23
CA LEU A 10 -29.80 -20.39 46.22
C LEU A 10 -28.35 -20.88 46.24
N CYS A 11 -28.14 -22.12 46.65
CA CYS A 11 -26.86 -22.81 46.60
C CYS A 11 -26.31 -22.81 45.17
N LEU A 12 -25.17 -22.15 44.95
CA LEU A 12 -24.28 -22.46 43.84
C LEU A 12 -23.68 -23.85 44.11
N VAL A 13 -24.26 -24.88 43.50
CA VAL A 13 -23.55 -26.12 43.23
C VAL A 13 -22.83 -25.92 41.92
N ALA A 14 -21.51 -25.77 42.00
CA ALA A 14 -20.61 -25.85 40.86
C ALA A 14 -20.71 -27.26 40.26
N ALA A 15 -21.58 -27.40 39.26
CA ALA A 15 -21.44 -28.45 38.27
C ALA A 15 -20.52 -27.89 37.19
N ALA A 16 -19.26 -28.31 37.25
CA ALA A 16 -18.37 -28.26 36.10
C ALA A 16 -18.98 -29.16 35.02
N CYS A 17 -19.83 -28.57 34.19
CA CYS A 17 -20.10 -29.10 32.86
C CYS A 17 -18.86 -28.76 32.04
N ALA A 18 -18.00 -29.76 31.85
CA ALA A 18 -17.15 -29.80 30.67
C ALA A 18 -18.08 -29.62 29.48
N ALA A 19 -18.06 -28.44 28.86
CA ALA A 19 -18.59 -28.27 27.53
C ALA A 19 -17.73 -29.18 26.64
N GLU A 20 -18.33 -30.24 26.15
CA GLU A 20 -17.82 -30.94 24.98
C GLU A 20 -17.80 -29.88 23.87
N ASP A 21 -16.60 -29.43 23.53
CA ASP A 21 -16.30 -28.55 22.41
C ASP A 21 -16.86 -29.21 21.15
N ASP A 22 -18.01 -28.73 20.67
CA ASP A 22 -18.73 -29.32 19.55
C ASP A 22 -18.09 -28.96 18.19
N GLY A 23 -16.87 -28.41 18.23
CA GLY A 23 -16.16 -27.92 17.05
C GLY A 23 -16.89 -26.75 16.39
N SER A 24 -17.86 -26.11 17.07
CA SER A 24 -18.49 -24.91 16.55
C SER A 24 -17.53 -23.72 16.68
N ILE A 25 -17.36 -23.01 15.56
CA ILE A 25 -16.56 -21.81 15.49
C ILE A 25 -17.23 -20.71 16.33
N ASP A 26 -16.47 -20.07 17.22
CA ASP A 26 -16.92 -18.88 17.93
C ASP A 26 -17.06 -17.71 16.94
N GLU A 27 -18.31 -17.44 16.53
CA GLU A 27 -18.65 -16.39 15.56
C GLU A 27 -18.26 -14.98 16.05
N ALA A 28 -18.26 -14.72 17.36
CA ALA A 28 -17.85 -13.42 17.89
C ALA A 28 -16.34 -13.25 17.77
N LYS A 29 -15.58 -14.33 18.02
CA LYS A 29 -14.14 -14.35 17.81
C LYS A 29 -13.78 -14.22 16.34
N LEU A 30 -14.46 -14.97 15.46
CA LEU A 30 -14.26 -14.88 14.02
C LEU A 30 -14.55 -13.46 13.48
N ALA A 31 -15.59 -12.79 14.01
CA ALA A 31 -15.87 -11.40 13.65
C ALA A 31 -14.71 -10.44 13.99
N THR A 32 -14.08 -10.62 15.16
CA THR A 32 -12.90 -9.84 15.56
C THR A 32 -11.72 -10.05 14.60
N PHE A 33 -11.48 -11.29 14.16
CA PHE A 33 -10.42 -11.61 13.20
C PHE A 33 -10.70 -11.04 11.81
N ARG A 34 -11.96 -11.09 11.36
CA ARG A 34 -12.37 -10.49 10.08
C ARG A 34 -12.18 -8.98 10.08
N ALA A 35 -12.50 -8.32 11.19
CA ALA A 35 -12.30 -6.88 11.35
C ALA A 35 -10.82 -6.46 11.40
N ALA A 36 -9.90 -7.41 11.57
CA ALA A 36 -8.47 -7.14 11.51
C ALA A 36 -7.93 -7.00 10.07
N ILE A 37 -8.66 -7.50 9.07
CA ILE A 37 -8.29 -7.28 7.67
C ILE A 37 -8.50 -5.80 7.37
N PRO A 38 -7.48 -5.09 6.85
CA PRO A 38 -7.61 -3.68 6.51
C PRO A 38 -8.72 -3.48 5.48
N SER A 39 -9.48 -2.39 5.61
CA SER A 39 -10.47 -2.00 4.61
C SER A 39 -9.79 -1.31 3.41
N LYS A 40 -10.44 -1.34 2.24
CA LYS A 40 -9.95 -0.61 1.05
C LYS A 40 -9.86 0.89 1.29
N ALA A 41 -10.78 1.44 2.08
CA ALA A 41 -10.78 2.86 2.44
C ALA A 41 -9.53 3.24 3.25
N ARG A 42 -9.02 2.33 4.08
CA ARG A 42 -7.82 2.52 4.89
C ARG A 42 -6.53 2.55 4.06
N LEU A 43 -6.52 1.90 2.91
CA LEU A 43 -5.28 1.70 2.13
C LEU A 43 -5.22 2.44 0.79
N SER A 44 -6.33 3.04 0.35
CA SER A 44 -6.35 3.74 -0.94
C SER A 44 -5.88 5.17 -0.76
N ALA A 45 -4.83 5.57 -1.47
CA ALA A 45 -4.58 6.95 -1.79
C ALA A 45 -5.81 7.49 -2.58
N PRO A 46 -6.57 8.44 -2.04
CA PRO A 46 -7.64 9.12 -2.74
C PRO A 46 -7.07 9.81 -3.98
N ALA A 47 -7.85 9.68 -5.04
CA ALA A 47 -7.57 10.32 -6.31
C ALA A 47 -7.60 11.85 -6.19
N PRO A 48 -6.66 12.59 -6.83
CA PRO A 48 -6.87 14.00 -7.09
C PRO A 48 -8.21 14.20 -7.81
N LYS A 49 -9.10 15.03 -7.27
CA LYS A 49 -10.39 15.31 -7.89
C LYS A 49 -10.32 16.64 -8.63
N ALA A 50 -10.16 16.59 -9.95
CA ALA A 50 -10.34 17.78 -10.77
C ALA A 50 -11.78 18.31 -10.63
N SER A 51 -11.94 19.61 -10.35
CA SER A 51 -13.24 20.23 -10.49
C SER A 51 -13.64 20.20 -11.98
N THR A 52 -14.85 19.72 -12.30
CA THR A 52 -15.35 19.57 -13.69
C THR A 52 -15.65 20.91 -14.39
N ALA A 53 -15.11 22.02 -13.89
CA ALA A 53 -15.13 23.29 -14.59
C ALA A 53 -14.28 23.16 -15.85
N ALA A 54 -14.83 23.55 -17.00
CA ALA A 54 -14.20 23.38 -18.31
C ALA A 54 -12.73 23.86 -18.29
N ALA A 55 -11.79 22.91 -18.43
CA ALA A 55 -10.37 23.19 -18.53
C ALA A 55 -10.12 24.16 -19.70
N LEU A 56 -9.69 25.36 -19.37
CA LEU A 56 -9.21 26.35 -20.32
C LEU A 56 -7.70 26.48 -20.08
N GLY A 57 -6.91 25.67 -20.76
CA GLY A 57 -5.45 25.61 -20.59
C GLY A 57 -4.90 24.24 -21.02
N ASP A 58 -3.57 24.11 -21.06
CA ASP A 58 -2.93 22.80 -21.16
C ASP A 58 -3.02 22.11 -19.79
N PRO A 59 -3.32 20.79 -19.75
CA PRO A 59 -3.41 20.06 -18.49
C PRO A 59 -2.02 19.95 -17.84
N ALA A 60 -1.98 19.99 -16.52
CA ALA A 60 -0.73 19.81 -15.78
C ALA A 60 -0.13 18.42 -16.05
N LEU A 61 1.17 18.39 -16.37
CA LEU A 61 1.93 17.21 -16.74
C LEU A 61 1.98 16.19 -15.61
N TYR A 62 2.52 16.55 -14.45
CA TYR A 62 2.80 15.60 -13.36
C TYR A 62 1.54 14.96 -12.78
N PRO A 63 0.46 15.71 -12.47
CA PRO A 63 -0.80 15.07 -12.06
C PRO A 63 -1.33 14.08 -13.10
N THR A 64 -1.17 14.39 -14.39
CA THR A 64 -1.66 13.53 -15.48
C THR A 64 -0.80 12.28 -15.66
N THR A 65 0.53 12.38 -15.54
CA THR A 65 1.46 11.26 -15.75
C THR A 65 1.60 10.37 -14.53
N SER A 66 1.48 10.91 -13.32
CA SER A 66 1.55 10.13 -12.09
C SER A 66 0.20 9.49 -11.72
N TRP A 67 -0.91 9.90 -12.35
CA TRP A 67 -2.24 9.34 -12.09
C TRP A 67 -2.32 7.81 -12.25
N PRO A 68 -1.84 7.20 -13.35
CA PRO A 68 -1.82 5.75 -13.50
C PRO A 68 -1.00 5.01 -12.44
N LEU A 69 0.06 5.64 -11.92
CA LEU A 69 0.88 5.07 -10.84
C LEU A 69 0.05 4.94 -9.55
N VAL A 70 -0.62 6.02 -9.16
CA VAL A 70 -1.51 6.06 -7.98
C VAL A 70 -2.65 5.06 -8.14
N GLU A 71 -3.30 5.02 -9.31
CA GLU A 71 -4.34 4.02 -9.60
C GLU A 71 -3.81 2.59 -9.55
N GLY A 72 -2.60 2.35 -10.05
CA GLY A 72 -1.95 1.03 -10.04
C GLY A 72 -1.70 0.52 -8.62
N ILE A 73 -1.09 1.36 -7.77
CA ILE A 73 -0.80 1.03 -6.37
C ILE A 73 -2.09 0.78 -5.59
N ASN A 74 -3.05 1.71 -5.68
CA ASN A 74 -4.35 1.54 -5.03
C ASN A 74 -5.15 0.36 -5.57
N GLY A 75 -5.04 0.10 -6.87
CA GLY A 75 -5.66 -1.02 -7.54
C GLY A 75 -5.12 -2.34 -7.02
N ALA A 76 -3.80 -2.48 -6.91
CA ALA A 76 -3.14 -3.66 -6.35
C ALA A 76 -3.55 -3.87 -4.89
N VAL A 77 -3.41 -2.85 -4.05
CA VAL A 77 -3.75 -2.93 -2.63
C VAL A 77 -5.24 -3.22 -2.41
N GLY A 78 -6.12 -2.52 -3.12
CA GLY A 78 -7.56 -2.74 -3.04
C GLY A 78 -7.97 -4.14 -3.49
N SER A 79 -7.39 -4.66 -4.59
CA SER A 79 -7.68 -6.01 -5.07
C SER A 79 -7.24 -7.09 -4.06
N MET A 80 -6.19 -6.81 -3.26
CA MET A 80 -5.77 -7.71 -2.20
C MET A 80 -6.84 -7.86 -1.13
N ILE A 81 -7.33 -6.71 -0.68
CA ILE A 81 -8.30 -6.64 0.40
C ILE A 81 -9.57 -7.32 -0.08
N ASP A 82 -10.02 -7.00 -1.30
CA ASP A 82 -11.18 -7.64 -1.90
C ASP A 82 -11.03 -9.17 -1.94
N LEU A 83 -9.82 -9.69 -2.25
CA LEU A 83 -9.52 -11.13 -2.21
C LEU A 83 -9.56 -11.69 -0.79
N LEU A 84 -8.91 -11.04 0.18
CA LEU A 84 -8.88 -11.48 1.57
C LEU A 84 -10.29 -11.46 2.19
N GLU A 85 -11.04 -10.38 1.99
CA GLU A 85 -12.44 -10.22 2.40
C GLU A 85 -13.32 -11.31 1.78
N ALA A 86 -13.15 -11.61 0.49
CA ALA A 86 -13.88 -12.68 -0.19
C ALA A 86 -13.59 -14.06 0.41
N ILE A 87 -12.33 -14.35 0.73
CA ILE A 87 -11.93 -15.61 1.36
C ILE A 87 -12.53 -15.71 2.76
N VAL A 88 -12.37 -14.68 3.59
CA VAL A 88 -12.82 -14.74 4.98
C VAL A 88 -14.33 -14.63 5.14
N ALA A 89 -15.05 -14.16 4.12
CA ALA A 89 -16.52 -14.20 4.09
C ALA A 89 -17.06 -15.65 4.12
N LEU A 90 -16.24 -16.63 3.70
CA LEU A 90 -16.57 -18.05 3.83
C LEU A 90 -16.41 -18.52 5.29
N PRO A 91 -17.14 -19.57 5.72
CA PRO A 91 -16.83 -20.24 6.98
C PRO A 91 -15.40 -20.82 6.92
N PRO A 92 -14.56 -20.64 7.97
CA PRO A 92 -13.24 -21.24 8.00
C PRO A 92 -13.33 -22.77 8.01
N THR A 93 -12.33 -23.43 7.44
CA THR A 93 -12.20 -24.90 7.47
C THR A 93 -11.93 -25.37 8.88
N VAL A 94 -11.07 -24.66 9.61
CA VAL A 94 -10.66 -25.01 10.97
C VAL A 94 -10.27 -23.75 11.76
N TYR A 95 -10.46 -23.82 13.07
CA TYR A 95 -9.87 -22.92 14.03
C TYR A 95 -8.86 -23.70 14.88
N ASN A 96 -7.61 -23.23 14.91
CA ASN A 96 -6.54 -23.79 15.72
C ASN A 96 -6.41 -22.98 17.02
N SER A 97 -6.89 -23.56 18.13
CA SER A 97 -6.87 -22.90 19.43
C SER A 97 -5.47 -22.73 20.02
N ASP A 98 -4.49 -23.53 19.58
CA ASP A 98 -3.12 -23.47 20.12
C ASP A 98 -2.34 -22.27 19.58
N THR A 99 -2.65 -21.86 18.34
CA THR A 99 -2.00 -20.73 17.65
C THR A 99 -2.92 -19.52 17.47
N ASP A 100 -4.14 -19.59 18.02
CA ASP A 100 -5.20 -18.62 17.83
C ASP A 100 -5.40 -18.21 16.36
N GLU A 101 -5.64 -19.23 15.52
CA GLU A 101 -5.61 -19.09 14.06
C GLU A 101 -6.86 -19.65 13.41
N PHE A 102 -7.48 -18.86 12.53
CA PHE A 102 -8.51 -19.35 11.60
C PHE A 102 -7.87 -19.69 10.26
N VAL A 103 -8.22 -20.86 9.71
CA VAL A 103 -7.69 -21.34 8.42
C VAL A 103 -8.82 -21.64 7.46
N TRP A 104 -8.64 -21.20 6.23
CA TRP A 104 -9.48 -21.45 5.06
C TRP A 104 -8.73 -22.31 4.05
N GLY A 105 -9.37 -23.34 3.53
CA GLY A 105 -8.69 -24.35 2.70
C GLY A 105 -7.92 -25.40 3.53
N PRO A 106 -6.93 -26.09 2.93
CA PRO A 106 -6.50 -25.96 1.53
C PRO A 106 -7.55 -26.45 0.53
N TRP A 107 -7.80 -25.66 -0.50
CA TRP A 107 -8.67 -26.03 -1.62
C TRP A 107 -7.86 -26.23 -2.89
N PRO A 108 -8.26 -27.14 -3.81
CA PRO A 108 -7.67 -27.17 -5.14
C PRO A 108 -7.78 -25.80 -5.79
N SER A 109 -6.70 -25.33 -6.42
CA SER A 109 -6.71 -24.07 -7.17
C SER A 109 -7.67 -24.17 -8.36
N ASP A 110 -8.37 -23.08 -8.68
CA ASP A 110 -9.36 -23.02 -9.77
C ASP A 110 -8.72 -23.21 -11.16
N ASP A 111 -7.43 -22.88 -11.30
CA ASP A 111 -6.63 -23.14 -12.50
C ASP A 111 -6.25 -24.63 -12.66
N GLY A 112 -6.57 -25.46 -11.67
CA GLY A 112 -6.25 -26.88 -11.63
C GLY A 112 -4.81 -27.21 -11.23
N VAL A 113 -4.02 -26.22 -10.81
CA VAL A 113 -2.61 -26.39 -10.44
C VAL A 113 -2.40 -26.09 -8.96
N GLY A 114 -2.29 -27.16 -8.18
CA GLY A 114 -1.97 -27.11 -6.75
C GLY A 114 -3.16 -26.81 -5.86
N TYR A 115 -2.85 -26.27 -4.67
CA TYR A 115 -3.79 -25.94 -3.61
C TYR A 115 -3.51 -24.53 -3.08
N VAL A 116 -4.57 -23.89 -2.61
CA VAL A 116 -4.55 -22.57 -1.98
C VAL A 116 -5.18 -22.66 -0.60
N ALA A 117 -4.59 -21.98 0.38
CA ALA A 117 -5.15 -21.81 1.71
C ALA A 117 -4.97 -20.35 2.15
N ALA A 118 -5.74 -19.92 3.13
CA ALA A 118 -5.50 -18.65 3.81
C ALA A 118 -5.59 -18.82 5.32
N TYR A 119 -4.90 -17.97 6.06
CA TYR A 119 -5.07 -17.92 7.52
C TYR A 119 -5.14 -16.48 8.02
N ILE A 120 -5.72 -16.33 9.22
CA ILE A 120 -5.55 -15.16 10.08
C ILE A 120 -5.24 -15.64 11.49
N ARG A 121 -4.17 -15.12 12.10
CA ARG A 121 -3.75 -15.42 13.47
C ARG A 121 -3.68 -14.16 14.33
N ASP A 122 -4.06 -14.25 15.61
CA ASP A 122 -3.83 -13.20 16.61
C ASP A 122 -2.51 -13.52 17.33
N THR A 123 -1.52 -12.64 17.18
CA THR A 123 -0.20 -12.77 17.82
C THR A 123 -0.24 -12.34 19.30
N HIS A 124 -1.37 -11.82 19.76
CA HIS A 124 -1.58 -11.20 21.07
C HIS A 124 -0.60 -10.07 21.37
N GLY A 125 -0.13 -9.37 20.32
CA GLY A 125 0.83 -8.27 20.42
C GLY A 125 2.22 -8.72 20.89
N THR A 126 2.56 -10.00 20.69
CA THR A 126 3.91 -10.51 20.95
C THR A 126 4.86 -10.27 19.76
N GLU A 127 4.30 -9.87 18.61
CA GLU A 127 4.99 -9.51 17.38
C GLU A 127 4.62 -8.06 16.98
N ASP A 128 5.24 -7.52 15.93
CA ASP A 128 5.07 -6.12 15.50
C ASP A 128 3.62 -5.76 15.15
N PHE A 129 2.86 -6.74 14.68
CA PHE A 129 1.44 -6.60 14.36
C PHE A 129 0.59 -7.55 15.19
N ARG A 130 -0.56 -7.06 15.66
CA ARG A 130 -1.50 -7.85 16.47
C ARG A 130 -2.08 -9.03 15.69
N TYR A 131 -2.40 -8.82 14.42
CA TYR A 131 -2.90 -9.87 13.55
C TYR A 131 -1.94 -10.09 12.40
N GLN A 132 -1.87 -11.32 11.95
CA GLN A 132 -1.18 -11.68 10.72
C GLN A 132 -2.07 -12.52 9.85
N TYR A 133 -1.93 -12.34 8.55
CA TYR A 133 -2.68 -13.06 7.55
C TYR A 133 -1.78 -13.47 6.40
N ALA A 134 -2.14 -14.55 5.72
CA ALA A 134 -1.46 -14.94 4.50
C ALA A 134 -2.40 -15.68 3.55
N LEU A 135 -2.11 -15.56 2.25
CA LEU A 135 -2.56 -16.48 1.22
C LEU A 135 -1.40 -17.39 0.88
N LEU A 136 -1.62 -18.69 0.99
CA LEU A 136 -0.63 -19.73 0.81
C LEU A 136 -0.90 -20.52 -0.47
N ARG A 137 0.16 -20.91 -1.17
CA ARG A 137 0.10 -21.76 -2.38
C ARG A 137 1.05 -22.96 -2.27
N GLY A 138 0.67 -24.10 -2.81
CA GLY A 138 1.55 -25.28 -2.84
C GLY A 138 1.00 -26.48 -3.59
N ALA A 139 1.82 -27.53 -3.72
CA ALA A 139 1.54 -28.67 -4.60
C ALA A 139 0.64 -29.74 -3.94
N SER A 140 0.54 -29.70 -2.61
CA SER A 140 -0.21 -30.67 -1.82
C SER A 140 -1.24 -29.96 -0.94
N ASN A 141 -2.16 -30.73 -0.37
CA ASN A 141 -3.13 -30.21 0.60
C ASN A 141 -2.58 -30.20 2.05
N ASP A 142 -1.27 -30.37 2.23
CA ASP A 142 -0.60 -30.23 3.53
C ASP A 142 -0.24 -28.76 3.75
N LEU A 143 -0.91 -28.10 4.71
CA LEU A 143 -0.70 -26.70 5.08
C LEU A 143 0.77 -26.39 5.37
N ALA A 144 1.50 -27.32 5.99
CA ALA A 144 2.91 -27.14 6.34
C ALA A 144 3.85 -27.11 5.12
N THR A 145 3.34 -27.44 3.93
CA THR A 145 4.10 -27.43 2.67
C THR A 145 3.72 -26.27 1.76
N LEU A 146 2.77 -25.42 2.17
CA LEU A 146 2.37 -24.27 1.39
C LEU A 146 3.27 -23.07 1.70
N THR A 147 3.52 -22.25 0.70
CA THR A 147 4.35 -21.04 0.78
C THR A 147 3.45 -19.80 0.68
N PRO A 148 3.68 -18.75 1.48
CA PRO A 148 3.01 -17.48 1.31
C PRO A 148 3.27 -16.87 -0.08
N VAL A 149 2.20 -16.49 -0.77
CA VAL A 149 2.24 -15.67 -1.99
C VAL A 149 1.64 -14.28 -1.74
N VAL A 150 0.81 -14.16 -0.70
CA VAL A 150 0.44 -12.88 -0.07
C VAL A 150 0.67 -13.05 1.42
N TRP A 151 1.25 -12.04 2.05
CA TRP A 151 1.45 -12.01 3.50
C TRP A 151 1.16 -10.60 4.02
N GLY A 152 0.68 -10.48 5.24
CA GLY A 152 0.56 -9.18 5.87
C GLY A 152 0.33 -9.24 7.37
N GLY A 153 0.43 -8.08 7.98
CA GLY A 153 0.20 -7.85 9.39
C GLY A 153 -0.66 -6.61 9.59
N ALA A 154 -1.51 -6.62 10.60
CA ALA A 154 -2.35 -5.48 10.93
C ALA A 154 -2.53 -5.31 12.44
N THR A 155 -2.51 -4.06 12.88
CA THR A 155 -2.92 -3.63 14.21
C THR A 155 -4.07 -2.62 14.02
N PRO A 156 -5.33 -3.08 14.00
CA PRO A 156 -6.48 -2.19 13.92
C PRO A 156 -6.62 -1.38 15.21
N ASP A 157 -7.15 -0.17 15.09
CA ASP A 157 -7.55 0.63 16.24
C ASP A 157 -8.84 0.05 16.85
N PRO A 158 -8.89 -0.19 18.17
CA PRO A 158 -10.08 -0.76 18.81
C PRO A 158 -11.27 0.20 18.88
N ASP A 159 -11.06 1.50 18.71
CA ASP A 159 -12.05 2.56 18.88
C ASP A 159 -12.54 3.15 17.54
N ASN A 160 -11.79 2.91 16.45
CA ASN A 160 -12.16 3.34 15.10
C ASN A 160 -11.75 2.32 14.02
N ASP A 161 -12.75 1.74 13.34
CA ASP A 161 -12.53 0.71 12.30
C ASP A 161 -11.73 1.23 11.08
N ASP A 162 -11.69 2.55 10.86
CA ASP A 162 -10.94 3.18 9.79
C ASP A 162 -9.48 3.51 10.18
N HIS A 163 -9.08 3.30 11.44
CA HIS A 163 -7.75 3.60 11.98
C HIS A 163 -6.88 2.35 12.23
N GLY A 164 -5.59 2.61 12.40
CA GLY A 164 -4.54 1.66 12.78
C GLY A 164 -3.45 1.55 11.72
N VAL A 165 -2.49 0.64 11.94
CA VAL A 165 -1.32 0.40 11.07
C VAL A 165 -1.32 -1.03 10.52
N GLY A 166 -0.68 -1.25 9.38
CA GLY A 166 -0.43 -2.59 8.86
C GLY A 166 0.61 -2.61 7.75
N VAL A 167 0.98 -3.83 7.36
CA VAL A 167 1.93 -4.12 6.29
C VAL A 167 1.38 -5.21 5.38
N THR A 168 1.79 -5.18 4.13
CA THR A 168 1.49 -6.24 3.18
C THR A 168 2.66 -6.53 2.25
N LEU A 169 2.74 -7.77 1.78
CA LEU A 169 3.62 -8.28 0.74
C LEU A 169 2.80 -9.07 -0.29
N TRP A 170 3.06 -8.81 -1.57
CA TRP A 170 2.67 -9.63 -2.70
C TRP A 170 3.93 -10.22 -3.33
N ASP A 171 4.07 -11.54 -3.26
CA ASP A 171 5.21 -12.26 -3.79
C ASP A 171 4.83 -13.00 -5.08
N MET A 172 4.81 -12.25 -6.19
CA MET A 172 4.49 -12.80 -7.51
C MET A 172 5.58 -13.77 -7.99
N GLU A 173 6.82 -13.58 -7.54
CA GLU A 173 7.92 -14.50 -7.81
C GLU A 173 7.76 -15.84 -7.10
N ALA A 174 7.22 -15.89 -5.87
CA ALA A 174 6.87 -17.13 -5.19
C ALA A 174 5.75 -17.89 -5.92
N ASP A 175 4.72 -17.16 -6.39
CA ASP A 175 3.66 -17.75 -7.21
C ASP A 175 4.21 -18.31 -8.52
N ARG A 176 5.00 -17.51 -9.23
CA ARG A 176 5.67 -17.90 -10.47
C ARG A 176 6.56 -19.12 -10.29
N ALA A 177 7.40 -19.14 -9.25
CA ALA A 177 8.28 -20.28 -8.96
C ALA A 177 7.48 -21.55 -8.68
N PHE A 178 6.34 -21.44 -7.98
CA PHE A 178 5.43 -22.56 -7.80
C PHE A 178 4.87 -23.05 -9.15
N ARG A 179 4.40 -22.14 -10.00
CA ARG A 179 3.82 -22.50 -11.30
C ARG A 179 4.87 -23.10 -12.24
N GLU A 180 6.07 -22.56 -12.30
CA GLU A 180 7.17 -23.11 -13.10
C GLU A 180 7.48 -24.57 -12.71
N ALA A 181 7.41 -24.88 -11.42
CA ALA A 181 7.69 -26.23 -10.93
C ALA A 181 6.53 -27.23 -11.12
N ASN A 182 5.28 -26.76 -11.22
CA ASN A 182 4.09 -27.63 -11.09
C ASN A 182 3.07 -27.52 -12.23
N ASP A 183 3.05 -26.43 -13.00
CA ASP A 183 2.14 -26.24 -14.13
C ASP A 183 2.76 -26.80 -15.42
N PRO A 184 2.23 -27.89 -15.99
CA PRO A 184 2.75 -28.45 -17.25
C PRO A 184 2.56 -27.51 -18.45
N ASN A 185 1.71 -26.48 -18.33
CA ASN A 185 1.48 -25.45 -19.34
C ASN A 185 2.04 -24.09 -18.92
N PHE A 186 3.00 -24.06 -18.00
CA PHE A 186 3.63 -22.82 -17.56
C PHE A 186 4.14 -22.00 -18.75
N ASP A 187 3.70 -20.75 -18.81
CA ASP A 187 4.21 -19.76 -19.74
C ASP A 187 5.03 -18.74 -18.95
N PRO A 188 6.37 -18.67 -19.14
CA PRO A 188 7.22 -17.73 -18.42
C PRO A 188 6.93 -16.26 -18.73
N ALA A 189 6.15 -16.00 -19.78
CA ALA A 189 5.68 -14.68 -20.17
C ALA A 189 4.26 -14.35 -19.66
N ALA A 190 3.61 -15.25 -18.91
CA ALA A 190 2.27 -15.03 -18.39
C ALA A 190 2.30 -14.56 -16.93
N GLY A 191 1.55 -13.48 -16.66
CA GLY A 191 1.36 -12.92 -15.32
C GLY A 191 2.40 -11.86 -14.96
N ASP A 192 2.09 -11.10 -13.92
CA ASP A 192 2.97 -10.06 -13.38
C ASP A 192 4.15 -10.70 -12.63
N ARG A 193 5.23 -9.93 -12.48
CA ARG A 193 6.47 -10.35 -11.83
C ARG A 193 6.94 -9.36 -10.78
N GLY A 194 7.94 -9.79 -10.01
CA GLY A 194 8.55 -9.00 -8.95
C GLY A 194 7.85 -9.19 -7.61
N ARG A 195 8.04 -8.24 -6.71
CA ARG A 195 7.33 -8.19 -5.43
C ARG A 195 6.90 -6.77 -5.12
N PHE A 196 5.79 -6.68 -4.41
CA PHE A 196 5.26 -5.43 -3.90
C PHE A 196 5.12 -5.52 -2.39
N ALA A 197 5.72 -4.59 -1.65
CA ALA A 197 5.53 -4.47 -0.22
C ALA A 197 5.02 -3.07 0.13
N ALA A 198 4.11 -2.96 1.10
CA ALA A 198 3.61 -1.67 1.54
C ALA A 198 3.34 -1.66 3.05
N LEU A 199 3.82 -0.62 3.72
CA LEU A 199 3.39 -0.19 5.05
C LEU A 199 2.31 0.88 4.88
N TYR A 200 1.28 0.83 5.72
CA TYR A 200 0.21 1.81 5.71
C TYR A 200 -0.27 2.10 7.12
N GLY A 201 -0.83 3.28 7.31
CA GLY A 201 -1.44 3.67 8.56
C GLY A 201 -2.47 4.77 8.38
N ALA A 202 -3.45 4.79 9.28
CA ALA A 202 -4.40 5.88 9.42
C ALA A 202 -4.70 6.10 10.90
N GLY A 203 -4.88 7.34 11.33
CA GLY A 203 -5.19 7.66 12.72
C GLY A 203 -5.23 9.15 13.00
N ASP A 204 -5.54 9.48 14.25
CA ASP A 204 -5.41 10.83 14.75
C ASP A 204 -3.93 11.25 14.74
N ASP A 205 -3.67 12.50 14.39
CA ASP A 205 -2.34 13.09 14.56
C ASP A 205 -1.98 13.09 16.06
N PRO A 206 -0.87 12.45 16.48
CA PRO A 206 -0.50 12.35 17.89
C PRO A 206 -0.24 13.72 18.55
N ASP A 207 0.14 14.72 17.75
CA ASP A 207 0.41 16.08 18.22
C ASP A 207 -0.80 17.02 18.09
N ALA A 208 -1.79 16.65 17.26
CA ALA A 208 -3.04 17.38 17.06
C ALA A 208 -4.24 16.43 16.82
N PRO A 209 -4.80 15.79 17.87
CA PRO A 209 -5.78 14.71 17.71
C PRO A 209 -7.12 15.11 17.06
N GLU A 210 -7.37 16.39 16.86
CA GLU A 210 -8.48 16.89 16.03
C GLU A 210 -8.25 16.73 14.51
N ASN A 211 -7.01 16.43 14.12
CA ASN A 211 -6.59 16.22 12.75
C ASN A 211 -6.37 14.73 12.50
N GLU A 212 -6.60 14.30 11.26
CA GLU A 212 -6.41 12.92 10.83
C GLU A 212 -5.22 12.83 9.88
N MET A 213 -4.44 11.76 10.01
CA MET A 213 -3.34 11.44 9.12
C MET A 213 -3.53 10.04 8.55
N ALA A 214 -3.26 9.88 7.27
CA ALA A 214 -3.11 8.58 6.64
C ALA A 214 -1.86 8.55 5.76
N PHE A 215 -1.25 7.38 5.61
CA PHE A 215 -0.08 7.22 4.76
C PHE A 215 0.02 5.82 4.16
N VAL A 216 0.74 5.74 3.04
CA VAL A 216 1.18 4.50 2.41
C VAL A 216 2.63 4.67 1.97
N VAL A 217 3.53 3.86 2.50
CA VAL A 217 4.90 3.71 2.01
C VAL A 217 4.98 2.37 1.31
N ALA A 218 5.32 2.36 0.03
CA ALA A 218 5.35 1.16 -0.78
C ALA A 218 6.62 1.05 -1.61
N VAL A 219 7.02 -0.18 -1.87
CA VAL A 219 8.17 -0.51 -2.70
C VAL A 219 7.77 -1.62 -3.68
N PHE A 220 8.21 -1.47 -4.93
CA PHE A 220 8.22 -2.54 -5.92
C PHE A 220 9.65 -2.89 -6.26
N ARG A 221 9.94 -4.19 -6.34
CA ARG A 221 11.24 -4.71 -6.76
C ARG A 221 11.08 -5.71 -7.89
N ASP A 222 11.93 -5.59 -8.89
CA ASP A 222 11.95 -6.42 -10.10
C ASP A 222 10.58 -6.49 -10.80
N TRP A 223 9.79 -5.40 -10.80
CA TRP A 223 8.45 -5.40 -11.38
C TRP A 223 8.51 -5.57 -12.90
N VAL A 224 7.73 -6.52 -13.43
CA VAL A 224 7.48 -6.66 -14.87
C VAL A 224 5.99 -6.95 -15.06
N PRO A 225 5.25 -6.10 -15.79
CA PRO A 225 3.82 -6.29 -15.96
C PRO A 225 3.51 -7.41 -16.97
N ALA A 226 2.38 -8.08 -16.79
CA ALA A 226 1.97 -9.24 -17.57
C ALA A 226 1.76 -8.94 -19.07
N ASP A 227 1.43 -7.71 -19.43
CA ASP A 227 1.20 -7.27 -20.80
C ASP A 227 2.49 -6.86 -21.53
N GLU A 228 3.57 -6.62 -20.80
CA GLU A 228 4.92 -6.37 -21.33
C GLU A 228 5.97 -7.31 -20.69
N PRO A 229 5.86 -8.64 -20.86
CA PRO A 229 6.70 -9.62 -20.15
C PRO A 229 8.18 -9.62 -20.58
N ALA A 230 8.53 -8.81 -21.58
CA ALA A 230 9.90 -8.62 -22.07
C ALA A 230 10.48 -7.25 -21.69
N ALA A 231 9.74 -6.43 -20.93
CA ALA A 231 10.26 -5.19 -20.37
C ALA A 231 11.39 -5.50 -19.39
N GLU A 232 12.34 -4.56 -19.27
CA GLU A 232 13.33 -4.64 -18.20
C GLU A 232 12.63 -4.47 -16.85
N PRO A 233 13.06 -5.20 -15.81
CA PRO A 233 12.50 -5.04 -14.47
C PRO A 233 12.65 -3.60 -13.97
N THR A 234 11.62 -3.10 -13.29
CA THR A 234 11.60 -1.74 -12.73
C THR A 234 11.44 -1.80 -11.22
N ASP A 235 12.22 -0.97 -10.53
CA ASP A 235 12.09 -0.72 -9.11
C ASP A 235 11.38 0.63 -8.89
N LEU A 236 10.51 0.70 -7.89
CA LEU A 236 9.76 1.90 -7.55
C LEU A 236 9.70 2.03 -6.03
N ASP A 237 10.08 3.18 -5.51
CA ASP A 237 9.77 3.61 -4.14
C ASP A 237 8.65 4.64 -4.19
N TYR A 238 7.69 4.53 -3.28
CA TYR A 238 6.49 5.35 -3.28
C TYR A 238 6.09 5.71 -1.85
N PHE A 239 5.79 6.98 -1.63
CA PHE A 239 5.25 7.49 -0.39
C PHE A 239 4.08 8.40 -0.68
N TYR A 240 2.92 8.03 -0.14
CA TYR A 240 1.73 8.82 -0.13
C TYR A 240 1.37 9.21 1.29
N GLY A 241 0.86 10.41 1.47
CA GLY A 241 0.20 10.80 2.70
C GLY A 241 -0.96 11.75 2.52
N ARG A 242 -1.86 11.70 3.50
CA ARG A 242 -3.03 12.54 3.68
C ARG A 242 -2.97 13.18 5.04
N TYR A 243 -3.26 14.47 5.09
CA TYR A 243 -3.47 15.21 6.32
C TYR A 243 -4.78 15.98 6.23
N ILE A 244 -5.70 15.73 7.15
CA ILE A 244 -7.00 16.39 7.22
C ILE A 244 -7.05 17.22 8.50
N THR A 245 -7.36 18.50 8.35
CA THR A 245 -7.68 19.40 9.46
C THR A 245 -9.14 19.84 9.38
N ALA A 246 -9.59 20.65 10.33
CA ALA A 246 -10.92 21.25 10.31
C ALA A 246 -11.15 22.16 9.08
N GLU A 247 -10.09 22.71 8.50
CA GLU A 247 -10.16 23.68 7.39
C GLU A 247 -9.68 23.14 6.05
N HIS A 248 -8.72 22.22 6.05
CA HIS A 248 -8.00 21.83 4.84
C HIS A 248 -7.74 20.33 4.76
N THR A 249 -7.58 19.85 3.53
CA THR A 249 -7.01 18.53 3.25
C THR A 249 -5.74 18.72 2.42
N ILE A 250 -4.66 18.08 2.85
CA ILE A 250 -3.39 18.06 2.12
C ILE A 250 -3.12 16.62 1.73
N ASP A 251 -2.95 16.38 0.44
CA ASP A 251 -2.47 15.12 -0.10
C ASP A 251 -1.07 15.34 -0.65
N PHE A 252 -0.14 14.41 -0.41
CA PHE A 252 1.18 14.44 -1.02
C PHE A 252 1.58 13.07 -1.54
N ILE A 253 2.42 13.10 -2.56
CA ILE A 253 2.99 11.92 -3.22
C ILE A 253 4.46 12.19 -3.42
N ASP A 254 5.30 11.21 -3.14
CA ASP A 254 6.71 11.18 -3.47
C ASP A 254 7.03 9.82 -4.06
N TYR A 255 7.67 9.76 -5.21
CA TYR A 255 8.15 8.50 -5.77
C TYR A 255 9.49 8.63 -6.47
N GLU A 256 10.27 7.57 -6.36
CA GLU A 256 11.57 7.40 -7.02
C GLU A 256 11.52 6.15 -7.88
N VAL A 257 11.95 6.25 -9.14
CA VAL A 257 11.88 5.15 -10.11
C VAL A 257 13.04 5.23 -11.10
N ASP A 258 13.57 4.07 -11.50
CA ASP A 258 14.55 3.98 -12.59
C ASP A 258 13.82 3.66 -13.91
N ILE A 259 13.71 4.65 -14.81
CA ILE A 259 13.03 4.51 -16.11
C ILE A 259 13.78 5.26 -17.22
N ASP A 260 13.72 4.75 -18.44
CA ASP A 260 14.21 5.45 -19.63
C ASP A 260 13.19 6.51 -20.07
N VAL A 261 13.51 7.78 -19.84
CA VAL A 261 12.67 8.93 -20.22
C VAL A 261 13.10 9.58 -21.54
N SER A 262 14.03 8.97 -22.28
CA SER A 262 14.51 9.51 -23.56
C SER A 262 13.49 9.33 -24.69
N ASP A 263 13.46 10.28 -25.64
CA ASP A 263 12.64 10.18 -26.86
C ASP A 263 13.49 10.32 -28.13
N PRO A 264 13.68 9.25 -28.93
CA PRO A 264 13.18 7.89 -28.66
C PRO A 264 13.97 7.20 -27.54
N ALA A 265 13.30 6.30 -26.80
CA ALA A 265 13.90 5.45 -25.79
C ALA A 265 15.15 4.73 -26.34
N ASP A 266 16.26 4.76 -25.60
CA ASP A 266 17.54 4.18 -25.97
C ASP A 266 17.98 2.98 -25.10
N GLY A 267 17.15 2.64 -24.11
CA GLY A 267 17.31 1.53 -23.19
C GLY A 267 18.19 1.83 -21.98
N ILE A 268 18.49 3.10 -21.69
CA ILE A 268 19.30 3.49 -20.54
C ILE A 268 18.43 4.26 -19.54
N ALA A 269 18.13 3.64 -18.39
CA ALA A 269 17.26 4.25 -17.38
C ALA A 269 17.91 5.45 -16.68
N GLU A 270 17.14 6.52 -16.52
CA GLU A 270 17.38 7.61 -15.60
C GLU A 270 16.77 7.30 -14.23
N ALA A 271 17.43 7.77 -13.17
CA ALA A 271 16.81 7.84 -11.85
C ALA A 271 15.92 9.08 -11.83
N VAL A 272 14.61 8.88 -11.66
CA VAL A 272 13.58 9.93 -11.68
C VAL A 272 12.91 10.01 -10.32
N GLY A 273 12.95 11.20 -9.71
CA GLY A 273 12.21 11.55 -8.51
C GLY A 273 11.05 12.50 -8.83
N VAL A 274 9.87 12.27 -8.27
CA VAL A 274 8.73 13.19 -8.39
C VAL A 274 8.02 13.33 -7.05
N ARG A 275 7.96 14.57 -6.59
CA ARG A 275 7.23 15.00 -5.40
C ARG A 275 6.07 15.88 -5.80
N MET A 276 4.91 15.67 -5.21
CA MET A 276 3.71 16.44 -5.46
C MET A 276 2.95 16.70 -4.17
N ALA A 277 2.31 17.86 -4.09
CA ALA A 277 1.34 18.17 -3.05
C ALA A 277 0.09 18.81 -3.65
N PHE A 278 -1.05 18.48 -3.06
CA PHE A 278 -2.37 18.97 -3.40
C PHE A 278 -3.01 19.55 -2.15
N LEU A 279 -3.52 20.78 -2.28
CA LEU A 279 -4.37 21.41 -1.27
C LEU A 279 -5.83 21.30 -1.71
N ASP A 280 -6.66 20.79 -0.80
CA ASP A 280 -8.10 20.62 -0.96
C ASP A 280 -8.47 19.87 -2.25
N GLU A 281 -7.68 18.83 -2.58
CA GLU A 281 -7.80 17.96 -3.76
C GLU A 281 -7.70 18.68 -5.14
N GLY A 282 -7.26 19.95 -5.18
CA GLY A 282 -7.35 20.79 -6.38
C GLY A 282 -6.06 21.49 -6.77
N THR A 283 -5.69 22.55 -6.04
CA THR A 283 -4.47 23.34 -6.33
C THR A 283 -3.26 22.57 -5.85
N GLY A 284 -2.17 22.60 -6.62
CA GLY A 284 -0.99 21.84 -6.23
C GLY A 284 0.28 22.27 -6.92
N ARG A 285 1.35 21.57 -6.54
CA ARG A 285 2.70 21.72 -7.06
C ARG A 285 3.37 20.37 -7.19
N ALA A 286 4.14 20.22 -8.25
CA ALA A 286 5.10 19.14 -8.43
C ALA A 286 6.52 19.69 -8.46
N GLU A 287 7.45 18.94 -7.89
CA GLU A 287 8.89 19.10 -8.01
C GLU A 287 9.43 17.76 -8.47
N ALA A 288 10.16 17.75 -9.58
CA ALA A 288 10.72 16.51 -10.12
C ALA A 288 12.17 16.71 -10.48
N ASP A 289 12.94 15.62 -10.41
CA ASP A 289 14.30 15.58 -10.87
C ASP A 289 14.60 14.30 -11.64
N ALA A 290 15.60 14.38 -12.51
CA ALA A 290 16.13 13.24 -13.23
C ALA A 290 17.65 13.30 -13.28
N ALA A 291 18.29 12.17 -13.07
CA ALA A 291 19.74 12.01 -13.10
C ALA A 291 20.16 10.69 -13.77
N ASN A 292 21.44 10.55 -14.08
CA ASN A 292 22.02 9.35 -14.71
C ASN A 292 21.41 9.06 -16.10
N GLY A 293 21.33 7.79 -16.48
CA GLY A 293 20.82 7.38 -17.79
C GLY A 293 21.57 8.00 -18.97
N SER A 294 20.82 8.62 -19.85
CA SER A 294 21.31 9.30 -21.05
C SER A 294 21.76 10.75 -20.79
N LEU A 295 21.64 11.24 -19.55
CA LEU A 295 22.27 12.48 -19.11
C LEU A 295 23.79 12.30 -18.92
N ALA A 296 24.57 13.35 -19.18
CA ALA A 296 25.99 13.30 -18.87
C ALA A 296 26.22 13.17 -17.35
N ALA A 297 27.33 12.57 -16.93
CA ALA A 297 27.59 12.24 -15.51
C ALA A 297 27.62 13.44 -14.52
N ASN A 298 27.57 14.67 -15.02
CA ASN A 298 27.51 15.92 -14.24
C ASN A 298 26.26 16.75 -14.55
N GLN A 299 25.26 16.13 -15.19
CA GLN A 299 23.99 16.73 -15.54
C GLN A 299 22.85 16.14 -14.72
N THR A 300 21.94 17.03 -14.29
CA THR A 300 20.63 16.67 -13.76
C THR A 300 19.59 17.58 -14.40
N VAL A 301 18.35 17.10 -14.49
CA VAL A 301 17.21 17.92 -14.86
C VAL A 301 16.38 18.13 -13.61
N GLU A 302 15.95 19.35 -13.35
CA GLU A 302 14.98 19.69 -12.32
C GLU A 302 13.76 20.33 -12.98
N ALA A 303 12.58 20.04 -12.45
CA ALA A 303 11.33 20.59 -12.93
C ALA A 303 10.44 21.04 -11.77
N VAL A 304 9.69 22.11 -12.01
CA VAL A 304 8.67 22.61 -11.10
C VAL A 304 7.42 22.87 -11.91
N GLU A 305 6.28 22.36 -11.46
CA GLU A 305 4.98 22.62 -12.04
C GLU A 305 3.99 23.06 -10.97
N CYS A 306 3.09 23.98 -11.28
CA CYS A 306 1.94 24.31 -10.44
C CYS A 306 0.66 24.31 -11.26
N TRP A 307 -0.45 23.96 -10.61
CA TRP A 307 -1.77 23.93 -11.24
C TRP A 307 -2.87 24.47 -10.34
N ASP A 308 -3.98 24.83 -10.95
CA ASP A 308 -5.18 25.29 -10.25
C ASP A 308 -6.16 24.15 -9.94
N THR A 309 -7.30 24.47 -9.32
CA THR A 309 -8.35 23.50 -8.97
C THR A 309 -9.01 22.75 -10.15
N SER A 310 -8.70 23.13 -11.38
CA SER A 310 -9.12 22.41 -12.59
C SER A 310 -8.01 21.52 -13.16
N LEU A 311 -6.88 21.38 -12.46
CA LEU A 311 -5.65 20.74 -12.93
C LEU A 311 -5.11 21.37 -14.22
N SER A 312 -5.43 22.65 -14.47
CA SER A 312 -4.82 23.40 -15.57
C SER A 312 -3.46 23.91 -15.13
N GLU A 313 -2.44 23.76 -15.99
CA GLU A 313 -1.10 24.28 -15.75
C GLU A 313 -1.14 25.80 -15.57
N THR A 314 -0.50 26.29 -14.52
CA THR A 314 -0.39 27.73 -14.21
C THR A 314 1.04 28.25 -14.20
N TYR A 315 1.99 27.34 -14.02
CA TYR A 315 3.42 27.58 -14.02
C TYR A 315 4.16 26.28 -14.31
N LEU A 316 5.18 26.36 -15.16
CA LEU A 316 6.08 25.26 -15.45
C LEU A 316 7.51 25.80 -15.59
N ARG A 317 8.48 25.12 -15.01
CA ARG A 317 9.90 25.40 -15.20
C ARG A 317 10.67 24.11 -15.32
N PHE A 318 11.59 24.05 -16.29
CA PHE A 318 12.60 23.01 -16.42
C PHE A 318 13.98 23.64 -16.42
N ASP A 319 14.86 23.14 -15.56
CA ASP A 319 16.25 23.55 -15.44
C ASP A 319 17.15 22.35 -15.75
N LEU A 320 18.03 22.50 -16.74
CA LEU A 320 19.17 21.60 -16.91
C LEU A 320 20.32 22.13 -16.08
N ILE A 321 20.76 21.36 -15.10
CA ILE A 321 21.88 21.70 -14.23
C ILE A 321 23.12 20.98 -14.75
N GLU A 322 24.21 21.72 -14.95
CA GLU A 322 25.51 21.16 -15.30
C GLU A 322 26.54 21.61 -14.27
N SER A 323 27.19 20.65 -13.60
CA SER A 323 28.22 20.91 -12.58
C SER A 323 27.74 21.85 -11.45
N GLY A 324 26.47 21.71 -11.03
CA GLY A 324 25.87 22.49 -9.95
C GLY A 324 25.47 23.92 -10.34
N SER A 325 25.32 24.22 -11.63
CA SER A 325 24.80 25.50 -12.11
C SER A 325 23.79 25.28 -13.22
N VAL A 326 22.75 26.12 -13.26
CA VAL A 326 21.73 26.07 -14.33
C VAL A 326 22.39 26.42 -15.66
N ALA A 327 22.52 25.43 -16.54
CA ALA A 327 23.08 25.55 -17.88
C ALA A 327 22.00 26.02 -18.87
N GLN A 328 20.78 25.53 -18.71
CA GLN A 328 19.62 25.91 -19.51
C GLN A 328 18.37 25.96 -18.62
N SER A 329 17.50 26.92 -18.89
CA SER A 329 16.21 27.06 -18.20
C SER A 329 15.12 27.36 -19.21
N ILE A 330 14.00 26.68 -19.08
CA ILE A 330 12.76 26.93 -19.83
C ILE A 330 11.67 27.17 -18.79
N SER A 331 10.83 28.17 -18.99
CA SER A 331 9.66 28.40 -18.14
C SER A 331 8.48 28.89 -18.93
N ASP A 332 7.29 28.51 -18.47
CA ASP A 332 5.99 29.03 -18.90
C ASP A 332 5.14 29.41 -17.67
N GLY A 333 4.23 30.37 -17.85
CA GLY A 333 3.41 30.92 -16.77
C GLY A 333 4.14 31.88 -15.82
N ASP A 334 3.53 32.12 -14.66
CA ASP A 334 4.06 33.00 -13.61
C ASP A 334 4.00 32.26 -12.27
N LEU A 335 5.14 32.13 -11.58
CA LEU A 335 5.26 31.48 -10.29
C LEU A 335 4.29 32.08 -9.26
N ALA A 336 3.95 33.37 -9.37
CA ALA A 336 2.96 33.99 -8.50
C ALA A 336 1.57 33.33 -8.56
N ASN A 337 1.25 32.63 -9.66
CA ASN A 337 0.00 31.89 -9.82
C ASN A 337 -0.04 30.58 -9.01
N CYS A 338 1.09 30.09 -8.49
CA CYS A 338 1.15 28.93 -7.61
C CYS A 338 0.51 29.19 -6.22
N GLY A 339 0.18 30.45 -5.89
CA GLY A 339 -0.47 30.77 -4.62
C GLY A 339 0.43 30.45 -3.42
N LEU A 340 -0.01 29.52 -2.56
CA LEU A 340 0.76 29.02 -1.41
C LEU A 340 1.97 28.19 -1.85
N PHE A 341 1.89 27.53 -3.00
CA PHE A 341 2.97 26.73 -3.59
C PHE A 341 4.01 27.54 -4.36
N GLN A 342 4.15 28.83 -4.03
CA GLN A 342 5.32 29.62 -4.43
C GLN A 342 6.58 29.16 -3.71
N ALA A 343 6.43 28.68 -2.46
CA ALA A 343 7.48 28.00 -1.70
C ALA A 343 7.68 26.58 -2.25
N SER A 344 8.88 26.02 -2.06
CA SER A 344 9.14 24.61 -2.39
C SER A 344 8.36 23.67 -1.48
N LEU A 345 8.29 22.39 -1.83
CA LEU A 345 7.66 21.39 -0.97
C LEU A 345 8.43 21.24 0.35
N ASP A 346 9.76 21.36 0.32
CA ASP A 346 10.60 21.39 1.52
C ASP A 346 10.35 22.62 2.39
N ASP A 347 10.22 23.81 1.80
CA ASP A 347 9.94 25.04 2.55
C ASP A 347 8.54 25.02 3.20
N LEU A 348 7.65 24.15 2.71
CA LEU A 348 6.31 23.91 3.23
C LEU A 348 6.25 22.72 4.20
N ASP A 349 7.39 22.10 4.53
CA ASP A 349 7.49 20.92 5.37
C ASP A 349 6.62 19.75 4.86
N ILE A 350 6.46 19.61 3.53
CA ILE A 350 5.76 18.48 2.93
C ILE A 350 6.67 17.25 2.99
N PRO A 351 6.26 16.15 3.65
CA PRO A 351 7.08 14.97 3.80
C PRO A 351 7.53 14.36 2.46
N SER A 352 8.69 13.72 2.51
CA SER A 352 9.33 13.03 1.39
C SER A 352 9.73 11.60 1.78
N LEU A 353 10.13 10.79 0.81
CA LEU A 353 10.72 9.46 1.03
C LEU A 353 11.95 9.54 1.95
N GLN A 354 12.70 10.64 1.92
CA GLN A 354 13.87 10.84 2.78
C GLN A 354 13.50 11.08 4.26
N ASP A 355 12.25 11.45 4.53
CA ASP A 355 11.73 11.63 5.89
C ASP A 355 11.20 10.30 6.48
N VAL A 356 11.02 9.27 5.65
CA VAL A 356 10.68 7.93 6.12
C VAL A 356 11.88 7.34 6.85
N ASP A 357 11.61 6.68 7.98
CA ASP A 357 12.66 6.03 8.77
C ASP A 357 13.48 5.05 7.90
N ALA A 358 14.79 5.22 7.91
CA ALA A 358 15.69 4.48 7.03
C ALA A 358 15.72 2.97 7.36
N ASP A 359 15.55 2.59 8.63
CA ASP A 359 15.49 1.17 9.01
C ASP A 359 14.17 0.55 8.54
N LEU A 360 13.08 1.31 8.55
CA LEU A 360 11.80 0.90 7.96
C LEU A 360 11.90 0.71 6.44
N MET A 361 12.48 1.67 5.72
CA MET A 361 12.68 1.54 4.27
C MET A 361 13.55 0.33 3.94
N ALA A 362 14.64 0.12 4.69
CA ALA A 362 15.49 -1.06 4.51
C ALA A 362 14.75 -2.38 4.79
N ALA A 363 13.83 -2.41 5.76
CA ALA A 363 13.02 -3.60 6.04
C ALA A 363 12.00 -3.88 4.93
N LEU A 364 11.34 -2.85 4.40
CA LEU A 364 10.44 -2.99 3.24
C LEU A 364 11.22 -3.47 2.00
N ASP A 365 12.39 -2.89 1.75
CA ASP A 365 13.29 -3.28 0.66
C ASP A 365 13.76 -4.73 0.77
N ASP A 366 14.16 -5.17 1.97
CA ASP A 366 14.59 -6.56 2.21
C ASP A 366 13.45 -7.55 1.91
N VAL A 367 12.24 -7.25 2.38
CA VAL A 367 11.06 -8.10 2.16
C VAL A 367 10.64 -8.10 0.68
N ALA A 368 10.69 -6.95 -0.01
CA ALA A 368 10.39 -6.89 -1.44
C ALA A 368 11.49 -7.53 -2.31
N THR A 369 12.73 -7.57 -1.83
CA THR A 369 13.83 -8.23 -2.56
C THR A 369 13.81 -9.75 -2.35
N ASN A 370 13.64 -10.18 -1.10
CA ASN A 370 13.87 -11.56 -0.69
C ASN A 370 12.58 -12.37 -0.45
N GLY A 371 11.43 -11.72 -0.39
CA GLY A 371 10.16 -12.32 0.02
C GLY A 371 10.14 -12.65 1.52
N VAL A 372 9.10 -13.36 1.95
CA VAL A 372 9.01 -13.92 3.31
C VAL A 372 9.21 -15.43 3.26
N THR A 373 10.01 -15.96 4.19
CA THR A 373 10.06 -17.41 4.41
C THR A 373 8.81 -17.85 5.17
N ALA A 374 8.24 -19.00 4.82
CA ALA A 374 7.19 -19.62 5.64
C ALA A 374 7.69 -19.78 7.10
N PRO A 375 6.87 -19.42 8.10
CA PRO A 375 7.24 -19.50 9.51
C PRO A 375 7.52 -20.93 10.01
#